data_AF-A0A522ZUJ4-F1
#
_entry.id   AF-A0A522ZUJ4-F1
#
_cell.length_a   1.000
_cell.length_b   1.000
_cell.length_c   1.000
_cell.angle_alpha   90.00
_cell.angle_beta   90.00
_cell.angle_gamma   90.00
#
_symmetry.space_group_name_H-M   'P 1'
#
loop_
_entity.id
_entity.type
_entity.pdbx_description
1 polymer ?
#
loop_
_entity_poly.entity_id
_entity_poly.type
_entity_poly.pdbx_seq_one_letter_code
_entity_poly.pdbx_strand_id
1 'polypeptide(L)'
;MEFHVNQFAKLTLLGLALALSACSVLQTDKIDYKSASKSTGLEVPPDLTQLAPNNQYAVPGATVSANSYDSAQVAAKPADQATAISRLGDMHIEHDGNDYWLVVDRPADQLWNPVSDFWQENGFTLAKDDRKLGVMQTDWAEN
;
A
#
# COMPACT_ATOMS: atom_id res chain seq x y z
N MET A 1 18.83 3.51 -57.58
CA MET A 1 18.87 2.73 -56.33
C MET A 1 19.93 3.41 -55.44
N GLU A 2 19.70 4.00 -54.28
CA GLU A 2 18.55 4.09 -53.37
C GLU A 2 18.80 5.29 -52.42
N PHE A 3 17.83 6.20 -52.26
CA PHE A 3 17.85 7.26 -51.23
C PHE A 3 16.85 6.98 -50.09
N HIS A 4 16.31 5.78 -50.02
CA HIS A 4 15.15 5.46 -49.18
C HIS A 4 15.47 5.10 -47.72
N VAL A 5 16.72 4.71 -47.41
CA VAL A 5 17.11 4.26 -46.05
C VAL A 5 16.92 5.32 -44.96
N ASN A 6 17.05 6.62 -45.30
CA ASN A 6 17.02 7.69 -44.31
C ASN A 6 15.66 8.41 -44.18
N GLN A 7 14.71 8.15 -45.09
CA GLN A 7 13.34 8.70 -45.00
C GLN A 7 12.45 7.82 -44.13
N PHE A 8 12.57 6.49 -44.27
CA PHE A 8 11.84 5.55 -43.43
C PHE A 8 12.23 5.67 -41.95
N ALA A 9 13.52 5.84 -41.63
CA ALA A 9 14.00 6.04 -40.27
C ALA A 9 13.49 7.33 -39.61
N LYS A 10 13.29 8.40 -40.40
CA LYS A 10 12.72 9.67 -39.90
C LYS A 10 11.22 9.57 -39.66
N LEU A 11 10.51 8.87 -40.55
CA LEU A 11 9.08 8.60 -40.39
C LEU A 11 8.80 7.73 -39.18
N THR A 12 9.62 6.70 -38.93
CA THR A 12 9.48 5.84 -37.73
C THR A 12 9.79 6.59 -36.44
N LEU A 13 10.83 7.44 -36.42
CA LEU A 13 11.15 8.25 -35.25
C LEU A 13 10.04 9.26 -34.91
N LEU A 14 9.45 9.89 -35.93
CA LEU A 14 8.33 10.82 -35.75
C LEU A 14 7.07 10.10 -35.26
N GLY A 15 6.79 8.91 -35.80
CA GLY A 15 5.68 8.06 -35.35
C GLY A 15 5.84 7.62 -33.90
N LEU A 16 7.05 7.24 -33.47
CA LEU A 16 7.33 6.86 -32.09
C LEU A 16 7.14 8.04 -31.12
N ALA A 17 7.59 9.24 -31.49
CA ALA A 17 7.40 10.44 -30.68
C ALA A 17 5.91 10.82 -30.50
N LEU A 18 5.08 10.63 -31.54
CA LEU A 18 3.64 10.83 -31.48
C LEU A 18 2.92 9.74 -30.66
N ALA A 19 3.40 8.49 -30.69
CA ALA A 19 2.85 7.42 -29.88
C ALA A 19 3.14 7.62 -28.37
N LEU A 20 4.31 8.16 -28.02
CA LEU A 20 4.65 8.45 -26.62
C LEU A 20 3.81 9.59 -26.02
N SER A 21 3.40 10.59 -26.81
CA SER A 21 2.57 11.70 -26.31
C SER A 21 1.10 11.31 -26.12
N ALA A 22 0.64 10.22 -26.73
CA ALA A 22 -0.74 9.74 -26.62
C ALA A 22 -1.11 9.25 -25.20
N CYS A 23 -0.14 8.84 -24.38
CA CYS A 23 -0.41 8.39 -23.01
C CYS A 23 -0.75 9.51 -22.02
N SER A 24 -0.54 10.79 -22.37
CA SER A 24 -0.83 11.93 -21.46
C SER A 24 -2.19 12.59 -21.69
N VAL A 25 -2.92 12.24 -22.76
CA VAL A 25 -4.19 12.89 -23.13
C VAL A 25 -5.42 12.18 -22.56
N LEU A 26 -5.27 10.98 -21.98
CA LEU A 26 -6.33 10.28 -21.26
C LEU A 26 -6.53 10.83 -19.83
N GLN A 27 -6.60 12.15 -19.68
CA GLN A 27 -7.12 12.75 -18.46
C GLN A 27 -8.64 12.64 -18.48
N THR A 28 -9.16 11.65 -17.75
CA THR A 28 -10.59 11.52 -17.50
C THR A 28 -11.10 12.82 -16.87
N ASP A 29 -12.26 13.32 -17.31
CA ASP A 29 -12.87 14.50 -16.74
C ASP A 29 -13.04 14.30 -15.23
N LYS A 30 -12.25 15.04 -14.45
CA LYS A 30 -12.26 14.95 -13.00
C LYS A 30 -13.55 15.58 -12.49
N ILE A 31 -14.50 14.75 -12.09
CA ILE A 31 -15.76 15.23 -11.52
C ILE A 31 -15.46 15.91 -10.18
N ASP A 32 -15.79 17.21 -10.08
CA ASP A 32 -15.56 18.01 -8.87
C ASP A 32 -16.71 17.86 -7.87
N TYR A 33 -16.61 16.80 -7.05
CA TYR A 33 -17.57 16.52 -5.98
C TYR A 33 -17.48 17.50 -4.80
N LYS A 34 -16.43 18.34 -4.69
CA LYS A 34 -16.27 19.27 -3.55
C LYS A 34 -17.25 20.43 -3.59
N SER A 35 -17.77 20.77 -4.77
CA SER A 35 -18.74 21.83 -4.98
C SER A 35 -20.19 21.41 -4.68
N ALA A 36 -20.44 20.12 -4.42
CA ALA A 36 -21.78 19.61 -4.15
C ALA A 36 -22.31 20.17 -2.82
N SER A 37 -23.44 20.88 -2.88
CA SER A 37 -24.13 21.41 -1.69
C SER A 37 -25.06 20.35 -1.09
N LYS A 38 -25.12 20.28 0.24
CA LYS A 38 -26.02 19.38 0.97
C LYS A 38 -27.46 19.93 0.87
N SER A 39 -28.38 19.13 0.32
CA SER A 39 -29.80 19.50 0.25
C SER A 39 -30.43 19.57 1.63
N THR A 40 -31.43 20.45 1.80
CA THR A 40 -32.21 20.57 3.05
C THR A 40 -33.07 19.32 3.20
N GLY A 41 -33.11 18.76 4.42
CA GLY A 41 -33.91 17.57 4.73
C GLY A 41 -35.39 17.80 4.48
N LEU A 42 -36.12 16.74 4.13
CA LEU A 42 -37.57 16.79 3.96
C LEU A 42 -38.23 16.91 5.34
N GLU A 43 -38.96 18.01 5.56
CA GLU A 43 -39.77 18.21 6.76
C GLU A 43 -41.09 17.44 6.60
N VAL A 44 -41.43 16.60 7.58
CA VAL A 44 -42.62 15.75 7.52
C VAL A 44 -43.73 16.37 8.39
N PRO A 45 -44.92 16.67 7.83
CA PRO A 45 -46.05 17.23 8.59
C PRO A 45 -46.54 16.27 9.69
N PRO A 46 -47.13 16.78 10.79
CA PRO A 46 -47.48 16.01 11.99
C PRO A 46 -48.58 14.93 11.80
N ASP A 47 -49.11 14.77 10.59
CA ASP A 47 -50.17 13.81 10.24
C ASP A 47 -49.68 12.67 9.32
N LEU A 48 -48.38 12.63 9.01
CA LEU A 48 -47.75 11.57 8.22
C LEU A 48 -46.57 10.97 9.00
N THR A 49 -46.63 9.67 9.26
CA THR A 49 -45.52 8.92 9.88
C THR A 49 -44.26 9.07 9.05
N GLN A 50 -43.20 9.58 9.68
CA GLN A 50 -41.89 9.76 9.07
C GLN A 50 -41.34 8.41 8.57
N LEU A 51 -41.09 8.31 7.26
CA LEU A 51 -40.44 7.13 6.68
C LEU A 51 -39.03 7.01 7.27
N ALA A 52 -38.70 5.83 7.81
CA ALA A 52 -37.37 5.59 8.34
C ALA A 52 -36.33 5.77 7.22
N PRO A 53 -35.28 6.57 7.43
CA PRO A 53 -34.24 6.73 6.43
C PRO A 53 -33.61 5.37 6.14
N ASN A 54 -33.49 5.01 4.86
CA ASN A 54 -32.81 3.79 4.47
C ASN A 54 -31.32 3.93 4.85
N ASN A 55 -30.88 3.08 5.78
CA ASN A 55 -29.53 3.11 6.36
C ASN A 55 -28.42 2.93 5.29
N GLN A 56 -28.75 2.40 4.11
CA GLN A 56 -27.83 2.29 2.97
C GLN A 56 -27.36 3.64 2.43
N TYR A 57 -28.14 4.71 2.65
CA TYR A 57 -27.80 6.06 2.20
C TYR A 57 -27.34 6.99 3.34
N ALA A 58 -27.10 6.43 4.53
CA ALA A 58 -26.56 7.19 5.65
C ALA A 58 -25.06 7.47 5.41
N VAL A 59 -24.74 8.72 5.06
CA VAL A 59 -23.35 9.18 4.93
C VAL A 59 -22.84 9.56 6.33
N PRO A 60 -21.77 8.94 6.85
CA PRO A 60 -21.19 9.29 8.14
C PRO A 60 -20.73 10.76 8.15
N GLY A 61 -21.34 11.58 9.01
CA GLY A 61 -21.16 13.04 9.04
C GLY A 61 -19.88 13.54 9.70
N ALA A 62 -18.77 12.80 9.66
CA ALA A 62 -17.53 13.23 10.28
C ALA A 62 -16.78 14.21 9.38
N THR A 63 -16.28 15.31 9.95
CA THR A 63 -15.27 16.15 9.32
C THR A 63 -14.01 15.30 9.11
N VAL A 64 -13.79 14.85 7.88
CA VAL A 64 -12.58 14.10 7.53
C VAL A 64 -11.42 15.08 7.39
N SER A 65 -10.59 15.18 8.43
CA SER A 65 -9.24 15.73 8.30
C SER A 65 -8.34 14.78 7.49
N ALA A 66 -7.30 15.29 6.81
CA ALA A 66 -6.35 14.43 6.09
C ALA A 66 -5.76 13.34 7.01
N ASN A 67 -5.43 13.70 8.26
CA ASN A 67 -4.96 12.77 9.28
C ASN A 67 -5.98 11.68 9.63
N SER A 68 -7.27 12.02 9.66
CA SER A 68 -8.35 11.03 9.84
C SER A 68 -8.62 10.20 8.59
N TYR A 69 -8.26 10.69 7.39
CA TYR A 69 -8.37 9.93 6.15
C TYR A 69 -7.24 8.92 6.00
N ASP A 70 -6.01 9.26 6.39
CA ASP A 70 -4.91 8.28 6.43
C ASP A 70 -5.20 7.16 7.43
N SER A 71 -5.67 7.50 8.62
CA SER A 71 -6.08 6.49 9.61
C SER A 71 -7.32 5.69 9.17
N ALA A 72 -8.28 6.30 8.48
CA ALA A 72 -9.39 5.59 7.87
C ALA A 72 -8.98 4.75 6.65
N GLN A 73 -7.95 5.13 5.88
CA GLN A 73 -7.39 4.31 4.80
C GLN A 73 -6.59 3.13 5.34
N VAL A 74 -5.88 3.29 6.46
CA VAL A 74 -5.25 2.16 7.17
C VAL A 74 -6.31 1.20 7.71
N ALA A 75 -7.47 1.71 8.14
CA ALA A 75 -8.59 0.89 8.60
C ALA A 75 -9.48 0.33 7.48
N ALA A 76 -9.52 0.97 6.30
CA ALA A 76 -10.37 0.62 5.15
C ALA A 76 -9.60 0.00 3.98
N LYS A 77 -8.27 -0.04 4.03
CA LYS A 77 -7.52 -1.07 3.30
C LYS A 77 -8.14 -2.37 3.80
N PRO A 78 -8.75 -3.20 2.92
CA PRO A 78 -9.08 -4.55 3.32
C PRO A 78 -7.80 -5.03 3.96
N ALA A 79 -7.83 -5.44 5.23
CA ALA A 79 -6.74 -6.27 5.74
C ALA A 79 -6.54 -7.26 4.60
N ASP A 80 -5.41 -7.15 3.90
CA ASP A 80 -5.03 -8.20 2.98
C ASP A 80 -5.29 -9.41 3.84
N GLN A 81 -6.14 -10.31 3.37
CA GLN A 81 -6.22 -11.60 3.97
C GLN A 81 -4.87 -12.31 3.70
N ALA A 82 -3.73 -11.70 4.05
CA ALA A 82 -3.00 -12.22 5.18
C ALA A 82 -4.02 -12.57 6.28
N THR A 83 -4.63 -13.75 6.14
CA THR A 83 -4.39 -14.81 7.11
C THR A 83 -2.92 -14.77 7.53
N ALA A 84 -2.53 -13.73 8.26
CA ALA A 84 -1.27 -13.65 8.95
C ALA A 84 -1.44 -14.73 9.98
N ILE A 85 -0.87 -15.90 9.67
CA ILE A 85 -0.88 -17.03 10.56
C ILE A 85 -0.25 -16.49 11.84
N SER A 86 -1.06 -16.20 12.85
CA SER A 86 -0.57 -15.63 14.11
C SER A 86 0.43 -16.56 14.77
N ARG A 87 0.45 -17.84 14.36
CA ARG A 87 1.47 -18.81 14.75
C ARG A 87 1.71 -19.87 13.69
N LEU A 88 2.85 -19.82 13.02
CA LEU A 88 3.28 -20.83 12.06
C LEU A 88 4.21 -21.83 12.76
N GLY A 89 3.65 -22.97 13.16
CA GLY A 89 4.39 -23.99 13.92
C GLY A 89 4.89 -23.43 15.25
N ASP A 90 6.21 -23.26 15.35
CA ASP A 90 6.92 -22.73 16.51
C ASP A 90 7.34 -21.26 16.35
N MET A 91 6.73 -20.52 15.43
CA MET A 91 7.05 -19.12 15.15
C MET A 91 5.81 -18.23 15.16
N HIS A 92 5.93 -17.00 15.63
CA HIS A 92 4.88 -15.97 15.54
C HIS A 92 5.47 -14.57 15.46
N ILE A 93 4.69 -13.62 14.96
CA ILE A 93 5.08 -12.20 14.91
C ILE A 93 4.45 -11.47 16.10
N GLU A 94 5.25 -10.69 16.80
CA GLU A 94 4.81 -9.73 17.82
C GLU A 94 5.12 -8.30 17.35
N HIS A 95 4.39 -7.34 17.92
CA HIS A 95 4.59 -5.94 17.61
C HIS A 95 4.34 -5.07 18.85
N ASP A 96 5.09 -3.98 18.95
CA ASP A 96 4.87 -2.92 19.92
C ASP A 96 5.08 -1.56 19.24
N GLY A 97 4.00 -0.78 19.12
CA GLY A 97 4.01 0.47 18.36
C GLY A 97 4.41 0.27 16.90
N ASN A 98 5.61 0.74 16.55
CA ASN A 98 6.18 0.64 15.21
C ASN A 98 7.22 -0.48 15.07
N ASP A 99 7.54 -1.18 16.16
CA ASP A 99 8.51 -2.25 16.17
C ASP A 99 7.82 -3.60 15.94
N TYR A 100 8.41 -4.42 15.08
CA TYR A 100 7.93 -5.76 14.75
C TYR A 100 9.09 -6.75 14.88
N TRP A 101 8.83 -7.90 15.51
CA TRP A 101 9.82 -8.98 15.62
C TRP A 101 9.18 -10.35 15.43
N LEU A 102 9.99 -11.27 14.91
CA LEU A 102 9.63 -12.69 14.80
C LEU A 102 10.13 -13.41 16.05
N VAL A 103 9.21 -14.02 16.79
CA VAL A 103 9.50 -14.91 17.91
C VAL A 103 9.56 -16.35 17.40
N VAL A 104 10.59 -17.08 17.80
CA VAL A 104 10.82 -18.48 17.40
C VAL A 104 11.12 -19.31 18.65
N ASP A 105 10.30 -20.32 18.93
CA ASP A 105 10.42 -21.21 20.09
C ASP A 105 11.48 -22.32 19.86
N ARG A 106 12.70 -21.94 19.42
CA ARG A 106 13.85 -22.84 19.22
C ARG A 106 15.10 -22.33 19.94
N PRO A 107 16.06 -23.23 20.27
CA PRO A 107 17.35 -22.81 20.80
C PRO A 107 18.10 -21.89 19.82
N ALA A 108 18.62 -20.77 20.32
CA ALA A 108 19.35 -19.78 19.51
C ALA A 108 20.52 -20.40 18.71
N ASP A 109 21.19 -21.42 19.26
CA ASP A 109 22.27 -22.13 18.59
C ASP A 109 21.87 -22.83 17.29
N GLN A 110 20.60 -23.22 17.16
CA GLN A 110 20.08 -23.83 15.94
C GLN A 110 19.65 -22.79 14.91
N LEU A 111 19.37 -21.55 15.35
CA LEU A 111 18.90 -20.46 14.49
C LEU A 111 20.04 -19.61 13.95
N TRP A 112 21.20 -19.59 14.61
CA TRP A 112 22.30 -18.70 14.25
C TRP A 112 22.73 -18.83 12.79
N ASN A 113 23.06 -20.05 12.35
CA ASN A 113 23.54 -20.27 10.99
C ASN A 113 22.42 -20.03 9.95
N PRO A 114 21.20 -20.60 10.09
CA PRO A 114 20.13 -20.32 9.13
C PRO A 114 19.79 -18.84 8.97
N VAL A 115 19.81 -18.06 10.06
CA VAL A 115 19.54 -16.62 10.01
C VAL A 115 20.68 -15.86 9.34
N SER A 116 21.94 -16.22 9.64
CA SER A 116 23.11 -15.66 8.94
C SER A 116 23.04 -15.91 7.43
N ASP A 117 22.77 -17.16 7.04
CA ASP A 117 22.68 -17.58 5.65
C ASP A 117 21.56 -16.83 4.93
N PHE A 118 20.38 -16.73 5.57
CA PHE A 118 19.26 -15.95 5.05
C PHE A 118 19.65 -14.50 4.74
N TRP A 119 20.32 -13.80 5.67
CA TRP A 119 20.72 -12.42 5.42
C TRP A 119 21.71 -12.30 4.25
N GLN A 120 22.72 -13.18 4.21
CA GLN A 120 23.74 -13.17 3.15
C GLN A 120 23.16 -13.51 1.78
N GLU A 121 22.27 -14.51 1.70
CA GLU A 121 21.60 -14.91 0.45
C GLU A 121 20.66 -13.82 -0.07
N ASN A 122 20.09 -13.00 0.82
CA ASN A 122 19.27 -11.85 0.46
C ASN A 122 20.09 -10.57 0.20
N GLY A 123 21.43 -10.66 0.22
CA GLY A 123 22.32 -9.55 -0.11
C GLY A 123 22.56 -8.54 1.02
N PHE A 124 22.20 -8.88 2.26
CA PHE A 124 22.49 -8.04 3.41
C PHE A 124 23.91 -8.31 3.92
N THR A 125 24.66 -7.23 4.21
CA THR A 125 25.97 -7.32 4.87
C THR A 125 25.78 -7.37 6.38
N LEU A 126 26.42 -8.32 7.07
CA LEU A 126 26.42 -8.39 8.53
C LEU A 126 27.46 -7.41 9.10
N ALA A 127 26.99 -6.32 9.72
CA ALA A 127 27.83 -5.33 10.40
C ALA A 127 28.32 -5.83 11.77
N LYS A 128 27.54 -6.68 12.45
CA LYS A 128 27.91 -7.33 13.71
C LYS A 128 27.41 -8.76 13.74
N ASP A 129 28.28 -9.68 14.14
CA ASP A 129 28.01 -11.10 14.35
C ASP A 129 28.66 -11.54 15.68
N ASP A 130 27.89 -11.49 16.77
CA ASP A 130 28.34 -11.94 18.09
C ASP A 130 27.46 -13.07 18.62
N ARG A 131 27.89 -14.30 18.33
CA ARG A 131 27.20 -15.52 18.75
C ARG A 131 27.14 -15.70 20.27
N LYS A 132 28.12 -15.20 21.02
CA LYS A 132 28.13 -15.35 22.48
C LYS A 132 27.08 -14.46 23.13
N LEU A 133 26.85 -13.27 22.57
CA LEU A 133 25.81 -12.35 23.00
C LEU A 133 24.44 -12.64 22.37
N GLY A 134 24.40 -13.47 21.33
CA GLY A 134 23.16 -13.74 20.59
C GLY A 134 22.70 -12.54 19.74
N VAL A 135 23.62 -11.67 19.32
CA VAL A 135 23.32 -10.44 18.58
C VAL A 135 23.91 -10.48 17.17
N MET A 136 23.04 -10.33 16.17
CA MET A 136 23.40 -10.16 14.76
C MET A 136 22.77 -8.87 14.25
N GLN A 137 23.53 -8.05 13.53
CA GLN A 137 23.08 -6.78 12.99
C GLN A 137 23.51 -6.65 11.53
N THR A 138 22.56 -6.35 10.65
CA THR A 138 22.83 -6.02 9.26
C THR A 138 23.19 -4.54 9.12
N ASP A 139 23.93 -4.20 8.08
CA ASP A 139 24.04 -2.81 7.64
C ASP A 139 22.73 -2.33 7.00
N TRP A 140 22.60 -1.01 6.83
CA TRP A 140 21.45 -0.39 6.18
C TRP A 140 21.42 -0.79 4.70
N ALA A 141 20.30 -1.36 4.25
CA ALA A 141 20.07 -1.64 2.84
C ALA A 141 19.38 -0.43 2.20
N GLU A 142 20.02 0.19 1.20
CA GLU A 142 19.43 1.32 0.47
C GLU A 142 18.31 0.81 -0.46
N ASN A 143 17.06 1.21 -0.18
CA ASN A 143 15.84 0.91 -0.94
C ASN A 143 15.02 2.19 -1.13
#